data_AF-A0A7S1I501-F1
#
_entry.id   AF-A0A7S1I501-F1
#
_cell.length_a   1.000
_cell.length_b   1.000
_cell.length_c   1.000
_cell.angle_alpha   90.00
_cell.angle_beta   90.00
_cell.angle_gamma   90.00
#
_symmetry.space_group_name_H-M   'P 1'
#
loop_
_entity.id
_entity.type
_entity.pdbx_description
1 polymer ?
#
loop_
_entity_poly.entity_id
_entity_poly.type
_entity_poly.pdbx_seq_one_letter_code
_entity_poly.pdbx_strand_id
1 'polypeptide(L)'
;YGFVSAVEVNQMAKGLSEERIRDISKLKGEPEWLLKYRLDAYRKWLRMKPPQWANVTIKDIDFQDIVYYSEPKKKPTLDSLDEVDPEILKTFEKLGIPLDEQKRLSNVAVDAVFDSTSVATTFRKTLLESGVLFCSMSEAVKDYPDLVRKYLGSVV
;
A
#
# COMPACT_ATOMS: atom_id res chain seq x y z
N TYR A 1 -19.87 7.86 -12.17
CA TYR A 1 -18.99 8.92 -11.68
C TYR A 1 -17.88 8.28 -10.90
N GLY A 2 -16.63 8.52 -11.29
CA GLY A 2 -15.46 7.93 -10.66
C GLY A 2 -14.23 8.75 -11.03
N PHE A 3 -13.26 8.76 -10.14
CA PHE A 3 -11.96 9.36 -10.38
C PHE A 3 -11.15 8.42 -11.29
N VAL A 4 -10.66 8.93 -12.41
CA VAL A 4 -9.86 8.17 -13.37
C VAL A 4 -8.53 8.88 -13.55
N SER A 5 -7.43 8.16 -13.35
CA SER A 5 -6.10 8.64 -13.67
C SER A 5 -5.67 8.10 -15.04
N ALA A 6 -4.85 8.86 -15.76
CA ALA A 6 -4.25 8.42 -17.03
C ALA A 6 -2.90 7.71 -16.82
N VAL A 7 -2.53 7.43 -15.57
CA VAL A 7 -1.25 6.81 -15.22
C VAL A 7 -1.23 5.38 -15.75
N GLU A 8 -0.20 5.05 -16.52
CA GLU A 8 -0.01 3.67 -16.96
C GLU A 8 0.41 2.79 -15.78
N VAL A 9 -0.35 1.72 -15.55
CA VAL A 9 -0.16 0.79 -14.44
C VAL A 9 0.14 -0.62 -14.95
N ASN A 10 0.97 -1.34 -14.19
CA ASN A 10 1.12 -2.77 -14.30
C ASN A 10 0.18 -3.43 -13.29
N GLN A 11 -0.80 -4.17 -13.79
CA GLN A 11 -1.78 -4.85 -12.96
C GLN A 11 -1.56 -6.36 -13.00
N MET A 12 -1.71 -6.99 -11.85
CA MET A 12 -1.87 -8.43 -11.81
C MET A 12 -3.26 -8.82 -12.31
N ALA A 13 -3.41 -10.06 -12.75
CA ALA A 13 -4.73 -10.59 -13.09
C ALA A 13 -5.66 -10.52 -11.86
N LYS A 14 -6.97 -10.49 -12.14
CA LYS A 14 -8.00 -10.50 -11.10
C LYS A 14 -7.95 -11.80 -10.29
N GLY A 15 -8.58 -11.79 -9.13
CA GLY A 15 -8.81 -12.99 -8.34
C GLY A 15 -7.99 -13.08 -7.06
N LEU A 16 -8.61 -13.65 -6.03
CA LEU A 16 -8.02 -13.92 -4.73
C LEU A 16 -7.76 -15.42 -4.57
N SER A 17 -6.49 -15.80 -4.51
CA SER A 17 -6.04 -17.18 -4.32
C SER A 17 -4.76 -17.25 -3.49
N GLU A 18 -4.41 -18.44 -2.97
CA GLU A 18 -3.10 -18.63 -2.33
C GLU A 18 -1.94 -18.32 -3.28
N GLU A 19 -2.08 -18.64 -4.57
CA GLU A 19 -1.09 -18.33 -5.61
C GLU A 19 -0.89 -16.81 -5.74
N ARG A 20 -1.99 -16.04 -5.84
CA ARG A 20 -1.93 -14.57 -5.88
C ARG A 20 -1.19 -14.00 -4.66
N ILE A 21 -1.46 -14.54 -3.48
CA ILE A 21 -0.80 -14.10 -2.24
C ILE A 21 0.71 -14.38 -2.31
N ARG A 22 1.11 -15.57 -2.79
CA ARG A 22 2.52 -15.94 -2.96
C ARG A 22 3.22 -15.04 -3.97
N ASP A 23 2.57 -14.77 -5.10
CA ASP A 23 3.12 -13.90 -6.14
C ASP A 23 3.36 -12.48 -5.63
N ILE A 24 2.37 -11.89 -4.96
CA ILE A 24 2.49 -10.54 -4.38
C ILE A 24 3.61 -10.51 -3.32
N SER A 25 3.66 -11.52 -2.46
CA SER A 25 4.67 -11.64 -1.40
C SER A 25 6.09 -11.74 -1.99
N LYS A 26 6.26 -12.56 -3.04
CA LYS A 26 7.52 -12.69 -3.78
C LYS A 26 7.90 -11.39 -4.49
N LEU A 27 6.94 -10.74 -5.16
CA LEU A 27 7.16 -9.47 -5.85
C LEU A 27 7.64 -8.37 -4.89
N LYS A 28 7.07 -8.33 -3.68
CA LYS A 28 7.47 -7.37 -2.64
C LYS A 28 8.75 -7.76 -1.90
N GLY A 29 9.22 -8.99 -2.06
CA GLY A 29 10.39 -9.51 -1.35
C GLY A 29 10.13 -9.65 0.16
N GLU A 30 8.93 -10.12 0.53
CA GLU A 30 8.55 -10.30 1.93
C GLU A 30 9.24 -11.53 2.56
N PRO A 31 9.52 -11.50 3.88
CA PRO A 31 10.06 -12.63 4.59
C PRO A 31 9.04 -13.76 4.72
N GLU A 32 9.52 -15.00 4.84
CA GLU A 32 8.69 -16.21 4.85
C GLU A 32 7.62 -16.20 5.96
N TRP A 33 7.94 -15.65 7.13
CA TRP A 33 6.99 -15.57 8.24
C TRP A 33 5.77 -14.72 7.88
N LEU A 34 5.95 -13.66 7.09
CA LEU A 34 4.86 -12.78 6.67
C LEU A 34 4.01 -13.45 5.59
N LEU A 35 4.63 -14.16 4.65
CA LEU A 35 3.90 -15.00 3.69
C LEU A 35 3.02 -16.02 4.41
N LYS A 36 3.58 -16.73 5.40
CA LYS A 36 2.82 -17.69 6.21
C LYS A 36 1.64 -17.03 6.92
N TYR A 37 1.89 -15.88 7.56
CA TYR A 37 0.84 -15.09 8.22
C TYR A 37 -0.30 -14.74 7.25
N ARG A 38 0.02 -14.27 6.04
CA ARG A 38 -0.98 -13.94 5.00
C ARG A 38 -1.78 -15.17 4.55
N LEU A 39 -1.13 -16.29 4.31
CA LEU A 39 -1.79 -17.53 3.90
C LEU A 39 -2.72 -18.07 5.00
N ASP A 40 -2.30 -18.02 6.25
CA ASP A 40 -3.12 -18.44 7.39
C ASP A 40 -4.34 -17.52 7.55
N ALA A 41 -4.17 -16.21 7.37
CA ALA A 41 -5.28 -15.25 7.35
C ALA A 41 -6.27 -15.55 6.21
N TYR A 42 -5.79 -15.83 5.00
CA TYR A 42 -6.63 -16.19 3.86
C TYR A 42 -7.44 -17.47 4.10
N ARG A 43 -6.79 -18.53 4.62
CA ARG A 43 -7.48 -19.78 4.97
C ARG A 43 -8.54 -19.60 6.04
N LYS A 44 -8.28 -18.71 7.01
CA LYS A 44 -9.27 -18.35 8.03
C LYS A 44 -10.44 -17.59 7.40
N TRP A 45 -10.15 -16.60 6.56
CA TRP A 45 -11.14 -15.79 5.85
C TRP A 45 -12.08 -16.64 4.98
N LEU A 46 -11.57 -17.66 4.27
CA LEU A 46 -12.38 -18.59 3.47
C LEU A 46 -13.47 -19.31 4.29
N ARG A 47 -13.30 -19.43 5.61
CA ARG A 47 -14.25 -20.09 6.52
C ARG A 47 -15.15 -19.09 7.24
N MET A 48 -14.90 -17.79 7.10
CA MET A 48 -15.72 -16.74 7.71
C MET A 48 -17.00 -16.53 6.91
N LYS A 49 -18.06 -16.13 7.60
CA LYS A 49 -19.31 -15.67 6.98
C LYS A 49 -19.35 -14.15 7.00
N PRO A 50 -19.85 -13.50 5.94
CA PRO A 50 -20.07 -12.06 5.95
C PRO A 50 -20.97 -11.65 7.13
N PRO A 51 -20.62 -10.62 7.91
CA PRO A 51 -21.44 -10.15 9.01
C PRO A 51 -22.76 -9.55 8.49
N GLN A 52 -23.88 -9.93 9.11
CA GLN A 52 -25.23 -9.47 8.73
C GLN A 52 -25.90 -8.59 9.79
N TRP A 53 -25.18 -8.25 10.88
CA TRP A 53 -25.73 -7.50 12.01
C TRP A 53 -25.80 -5.99 11.77
N ALA A 54 -25.12 -5.47 10.75
CA ALA A 54 -25.12 -4.06 10.42
C ALA A 54 -26.39 -3.69 9.63
N ASN A 55 -27.01 -2.55 9.94
CA ASN A 55 -28.18 -2.05 9.22
C ASN A 55 -27.78 -1.35 7.90
N VAL A 56 -27.07 -2.08 7.04
CA VAL A 56 -26.61 -1.62 5.73
C VAL A 56 -26.86 -2.70 4.70
N THR A 57 -27.43 -2.32 3.55
CA THR A 57 -27.62 -3.23 2.43
C THR A 57 -26.36 -3.21 1.58
N ILE A 58 -25.51 -4.22 1.75
CA ILE A 58 -24.30 -4.42 0.96
C ILE A 58 -24.60 -5.52 -0.06
N LYS A 59 -24.38 -5.24 -1.35
CA LYS A 59 -24.45 -6.27 -2.40
C LYS A 59 -23.31 -7.26 -2.21
N ASP A 60 -23.53 -8.52 -2.58
CA ASP A 60 -22.48 -9.52 -2.55
C ASP A 60 -21.26 -9.04 -3.35
N ILE A 61 -20.10 -9.12 -2.70
CA ILE A 61 -18.83 -8.68 -3.28
C ILE A 61 -18.26 -9.87 -4.04
N ASP A 62 -18.07 -9.71 -5.35
CA ASP A 62 -17.29 -10.65 -6.13
C ASP A 62 -15.79 -10.43 -5.88
N PHE A 63 -15.25 -11.13 -4.89
CA PHE A 63 -13.83 -11.08 -4.54
C PHE A 63 -12.93 -11.58 -5.68
N GLN A 64 -13.46 -12.29 -6.67
CA GLN A 64 -12.68 -12.78 -7.80
C GLN A 64 -12.57 -11.75 -8.93
N ASP A 65 -13.42 -10.74 -8.97
CA ASP A 65 -13.36 -9.67 -9.98
C ASP A 65 -12.41 -8.52 -9.60
N ILE A 66 -11.76 -8.61 -8.43
CA ILE A 66 -10.87 -7.57 -7.89
C ILE A 66 -9.42 -7.79 -8.36
N VAL A 67 -8.75 -6.69 -8.72
CA VAL A 67 -7.29 -6.63 -8.90
C VAL A 67 -6.63 -6.32 -7.56
N TYR A 68 -5.91 -7.28 -6.98
CA TYR A 68 -5.31 -7.15 -5.65
C TYR A 68 -3.92 -6.49 -5.65
N TYR A 69 -3.34 -6.26 -6.83
CA TYR A 69 -2.06 -5.58 -6.96
C TYR A 69 -1.98 -4.79 -8.27
N SER A 70 -1.60 -3.53 -8.14
CA SER A 70 -1.37 -2.58 -9.22
C SER A 70 -0.19 -1.69 -8.81
N GLU A 71 0.72 -1.41 -9.74
CA GLU A 71 1.81 -0.45 -9.52
C GLU A 71 1.97 0.44 -10.75
N PRO A 72 2.38 1.72 -10.59
CA PRO A 72 2.77 2.55 -11.72
C PRO A 72 3.91 1.90 -12.52
N LYS A 73 3.84 1.97 -13.86
CA LYS A 73 4.91 1.45 -14.72
C LYS A 73 6.25 2.15 -14.48
N LYS A 74 6.22 3.46 -14.28
CA LYS A 74 7.39 4.23 -13.85
C LYS A 74 7.45 4.19 -12.33
N LYS A 75 8.43 3.46 -11.81
CA LYS A 75 8.71 3.42 -10.37
C LYS A 75 9.46 4.70 -10.01
N PRO A 76 8.89 5.60 -9.19
CA PRO A 76 9.65 6.71 -8.67
C PRO A 76 10.73 6.18 -7.72
N THR A 77 11.89 6.83 -7.68
CA THR A 77 12.79 6.66 -6.53
C THR A 77 12.21 7.44 -5.36
N LEU A 78 12.17 6.83 -4.18
CA LEU A 78 11.48 7.35 -2.99
C LEU A 78 12.11 8.65 -2.45
N ASP A 79 13.26 9.05 -2.98
CA ASP A 79 14.09 10.14 -2.46
C ASP A 79 13.78 11.51 -3.09
N SER A 80 13.02 11.57 -4.20
CA SER A 80 12.58 12.85 -4.77
C SER A 80 11.25 12.79 -5.53
N LEU A 81 10.34 13.75 -5.24
CA LEU A 81 9.14 13.98 -6.07
C LEU A 81 9.47 14.38 -7.52
N ASP A 82 10.69 14.83 -7.81
CA ASP A 82 11.05 15.30 -9.15
C ASP A 82 11.14 14.13 -10.15
N GLU A 83 11.25 12.91 -9.63
CA GLU A 83 11.26 11.66 -10.41
C GLU A 83 9.87 11.00 -10.49
N VAL A 84 8.86 11.57 -9.82
CA VAL A 84 7.48 11.07 -9.88
C VAL A 84 6.86 11.42 -11.23
N ASP A 85 6.10 10.49 -11.80
CA ASP A 85 5.43 10.73 -13.08
C ASP A 85 4.51 11.97 -12.97
N PRO A 86 4.61 12.94 -13.90
CA PRO A 86 3.76 14.14 -13.87
C PRO A 86 2.27 13.86 -13.80
N GLU A 87 1.81 12.73 -14.35
CA GLU A 87 0.41 12.32 -14.25
C GLU A 87 0.02 11.93 -12.82
N ILE A 88 0.94 11.36 -12.03
CA ILE A 88 0.73 11.11 -10.60
C ILE A 88 0.59 12.44 -9.85
N LEU A 89 1.48 13.41 -10.10
CA LEU A 89 1.40 14.74 -9.48
C LEU A 89 0.06 15.43 -9.77
N LYS A 90 -0.36 15.47 -11.05
CA LYS A 90 -1.67 15.99 -11.46
C LYS A 90 -2.83 15.25 -10.79
N THR A 91 -2.67 13.95 -10.57
CA THR A 91 -3.68 13.13 -9.90
C THR A 91 -3.83 13.56 -8.44
N PHE A 92 -2.73 13.77 -7.72
CA PHE A 92 -2.74 14.30 -6.36
C PHE A 92 -3.26 15.75 -6.28
N GLU A 93 -2.91 16.61 -7.24
CA GLU A 93 -3.47 17.96 -7.34
C GLU A 93 -5.00 17.95 -7.51
N LYS A 94 -5.52 17.08 -8.40
CA LYS A 94 -6.98 16.91 -8.58
C LYS A 94 -7.69 16.41 -7.33
N LEU A 95 -6.99 15.66 -6.47
CA LEU A 95 -7.49 15.22 -5.16
C LEU A 95 -7.43 16.32 -4.09
N GLY A 96 -6.85 17.49 -4.41
CA GLY A 96 -6.66 18.60 -3.48
C GLY A 96 -5.46 18.42 -2.55
N ILE A 97 -4.51 17.54 -2.92
CA ILE A 97 -3.32 17.21 -2.13
C ILE A 97 -2.05 17.49 -2.97
N PRO A 98 -1.74 18.75 -3.29
CA PRO A 98 -0.56 19.08 -4.10
C PRO A 98 0.73 18.69 -3.38
N LEU A 99 1.45 17.70 -3.92
CA LEU A 99 2.65 17.13 -3.29
C LEU A 99 3.82 18.15 -3.22
N ASP A 100 3.91 19.07 -4.19
CA ASP A 100 4.91 20.14 -4.19
C ASP A 100 4.70 21.16 -3.06
N GLU A 101 3.44 21.48 -2.76
CA GLU A 101 3.08 22.35 -1.64
C GLU A 101 3.38 21.65 -0.31
N GLN A 102 3.09 20.35 -0.22
CA GLN A 102 3.44 19.54 0.95
C GLN A 102 4.96 19.40 1.16
N LYS A 103 5.75 19.31 0.08
CA LYS A 103 7.23 19.41 0.16
C LYS A 103 7.68 20.73 0.78
N ARG A 104 7.00 21.84 0.45
CA ARG A 104 7.32 23.20 0.93
C ARG A 104 6.81 23.49 2.34
N LEU A 105 5.72 22.86 2.77
CA LEU A 105 5.20 22.93 4.13
C LEU A 105 6.16 22.16 5.04
N SER A 106 7.18 22.88 5.50
CA SER A 106 8.41 22.41 6.16
C SER A 106 8.25 21.61 7.46
N ASN A 107 7.03 21.25 7.86
CA ASN A 107 6.73 20.56 9.11
C ASN A 107 5.81 19.33 8.96
N VAL A 108 5.46 18.90 7.75
CA VAL A 108 4.54 17.75 7.54
C VAL A 108 5.25 16.61 6.81
N ALA A 109 5.38 15.48 7.50
CA ALA A 109 5.84 14.23 6.90
C ALA A 109 4.68 13.55 6.15
N VAL A 110 4.90 13.25 4.87
CA VAL A 110 3.90 12.66 3.98
C VAL A 110 4.49 11.42 3.35
N ASP A 111 3.76 10.31 3.42
CA ASP A 111 3.98 9.11 2.60
C ASP A 111 2.86 9.05 1.56
N ALA A 112 3.17 9.42 0.33
CA ALA A 112 2.20 9.40 -0.77
C ALA A 112 2.15 7.98 -1.34
N VAL A 113 1.00 7.33 -1.23
CA VAL A 113 0.78 5.98 -1.76
C VAL A 113 -0.09 6.07 -3.01
N PHE A 114 0.41 5.50 -4.11
CA PHE A 114 -0.34 5.34 -5.35
C PHE A 114 -0.46 3.85 -5.67
N ASP A 115 -1.69 3.37 -5.79
CA ASP A 115 -2.02 1.94 -5.85
C ASP A 115 -1.34 1.13 -4.73
N SER A 116 -0.49 0.15 -5.08
CA SER A 116 0.15 -0.77 -4.13
C SER A 116 1.55 -0.35 -3.71
N THR A 117 2.00 0.84 -4.13
CA THR A 117 3.38 1.34 -3.96
C THR A 117 3.41 2.74 -3.34
N SER A 118 4.36 2.98 -2.43
CA SER A 118 4.71 4.34 -2.05
C SER A 118 5.44 5.00 -3.21
N VAL A 119 5.04 6.24 -3.53
CA VAL A 119 5.63 7.04 -4.60
C VAL A 119 6.51 8.16 -4.06
N ALA A 120 6.35 8.56 -2.80
CA ALA A 120 7.19 9.56 -2.17
C ALA A 120 7.06 9.53 -0.65
N THR A 121 8.19 9.65 0.06
CA THR A 121 8.19 9.81 1.51
C THR A 121 9.03 11.03 1.89
N THR A 122 8.45 12.01 2.58
CA THR A 122 9.17 13.21 3.04
C THR A 122 9.62 13.07 4.51
N PHE A 123 10.60 13.88 4.94
CA PHE A 123 11.08 13.98 6.33
C PHE A 123 11.66 12.72 6.98
N ARG A 124 11.88 11.63 6.23
CA ARG A 124 12.42 10.36 6.76
C ARG A 124 13.68 10.54 7.60
N LYS A 125 14.67 11.30 7.12
CA LYS A 125 15.94 11.51 7.82
C LYS A 125 15.77 12.29 9.13
N THR A 126 15.05 13.41 9.09
CA THR A 126 14.80 14.26 10.27
C THR A 126 14.01 13.51 11.35
N LEU A 127 13.02 12.72 10.95
CA LEU A 127 12.24 11.89 11.88
C LEU A 127 13.09 10.77 12.47
N LEU A 128 13.94 10.14 11.67
CA LEU A 128 14.86 9.10 12.14
C LEU A 128 15.85 9.65 13.17
N GLU A 129 16.39 10.85 12.96
CA GLU A 129 17.25 11.55 13.93
C GLU A 129 16.54 11.81 15.27
N SER A 130 15.20 11.93 15.24
CA SER A 130 14.36 12.07 16.43
C SER A 130 13.88 10.73 17.01
N GLY A 131 14.36 9.60 16.48
CA GLY A 131 13.97 8.25 16.91
C GLY A 131 12.62 7.75 16.36
N VAL A 132 12.04 8.45 15.37
CA VAL A 132 10.76 8.10 14.76
C VAL A 132 10.99 7.35 13.45
N LEU A 133 10.47 6.11 13.38
CA LEU A 133 10.48 5.31 12.15
C LEU A 133 9.27 5.65 11.29
N PHE A 134 9.45 6.51 10.29
CA PHE A 134 8.42 6.86 9.31
C PHE A 134 8.81 6.33 7.93
N CYS A 135 8.21 5.21 7.56
CA CYS A 135 8.43 4.52 6.28
C CYS A 135 7.21 3.69 5.91
N SER A 136 7.15 3.25 4.65
CA SER A 136 6.09 2.38 4.18
C SER A 136 6.16 1.00 4.84
N MET A 137 5.04 0.27 4.87
CA MET A 137 5.03 -1.10 5.41
C MET A 137 6.00 -2.04 4.67
N SER A 138 6.17 -1.86 3.36
CA SER A 138 7.10 -2.66 2.55
C SER A 138 8.55 -2.45 2.97
N GLU A 139 8.92 -1.23 3.35
CA GLU A 139 10.24 -0.90 3.89
C GLU A 139 10.37 -1.38 5.33
N ALA A 140 9.36 -1.15 6.18
CA ALA A 140 9.38 -1.60 7.56
C ALA A 140 9.60 -3.11 7.70
N VAL A 141 8.99 -3.90 6.81
CA VAL A 141 9.17 -5.36 6.76
C VAL A 141 10.59 -5.77 6.36
N LYS A 142 11.29 -4.97 5.54
CA LYS A 142 12.66 -5.23 5.09
C LYS A 142 13.70 -4.74 6.09
N ASP A 143 13.54 -3.52 6.56
CA ASP A 143 14.52 -2.79 7.37
C ASP A 143 14.36 -3.10 8.87
N TYR A 144 13.12 -3.38 9.32
CA TYR A 144 12.78 -3.62 10.74
C TYR A 144 11.89 -4.87 10.94
N PRO A 145 12.23 -6.04 10.37
CA PRO A 145 11.37 -7.23 10.37
C PRO A 145 10.98 -7.70 11.76
N ASP A 146 11.88 -7.61 12.74
CA ASP A 146 11.62 -8.07 14.12
C ASP A 146 10.58 -7.20 14.83
N LEU A 147 10.64 -5.88 14.60
CA LEU A 147 9.68 -4.94 15.18
C LEU A 147 8.29 -5.17 14.59
N VAL A 148 8.22 -5.32 13.26
CA VAL A 148 6.96 -5.61 12.58
C VAL A 148 6.40 -6.95 13.05
N ARG A 149 7.22 -8.01 13.07
CA ARG A 149 6.77 -9.35 13.48
C ARG A 149 6.26 -9.38 14.92
N LYS A 150 6.84 -8.58 15.82
CA LYS A 150 6.41 -8.49 17.21
C LYS A 150 5.02 -7.89 17.37
N TYR A 151 4.67 -6.89 16.55
CA TYR A 151 3.45 -6.10 16.75
C TYR A 151 2.35 -6.33 15.72
N LEU A 152 2.66 -6.89 14.55
CA LEU A 152 1.67 -7.17 13.50
C LEU A 152 0.60 -8.15 14.00
N GLY A 153 -0.67 -7.75 13.93
CA GLY A 153 -1.81 -8.57 14.37
C GLY A 153 -2.01 -8.64 15.88
N SER A 154 -1.34 -7.80 16.67
CA SER A 154 -1.46 -7.79 18.14
C SER A 154 -2.69 -7.04 18.69
N VAL A 155 -3.19 -6.06 17.94
CA VAL A 155 -4.34 -5.22 18.34
C VAL A 155 -5.56 -5.46 17.46
N VAL A 156 -5.35 -5.64 16.16
CA VAL A 156 -6.39 -5.77 15.12
C VAL A 156 -6.18 -7.05 14.35
#